data_AF-A0A1E4X0M8-F1
#
_entry.id   AF-A0A1E4X0M8-F1
#
_cell.length_a   1.000
_cell.length_b   1.000
_cell.length_c   1.000
_cell.angle_alpha   90.00
_cell.angle_beta   90.00
_cell.angle_gamma   90.00
#
_symmetry.space_group_name_H-M   'P 1'
#
loop_
_entity.id
_entity.type
_entity.pdbx_description
1 polymer ?
#
loop_
_entity_poly.entity_id
_entity_poly.type
_entity_poly.pdbx_seq_one_letter_code
_entity_poly.pdbx_strand_id
1 'polypeptide(L)'
;MSVTNSLSTNAQKAQFIGTIGEHPFETTTAQVEQTDNSIAFTTTHRDDGDGSEELYIRFSKAITPDEVRQLTGSRTDQVWVQLKRSENPRAYPYVEGSLTLNKISDHPFAVIGSVYAVTQDPELKLDVKFEVTV
;
A
#
# COMPACT_ATOMS: atom_id res chain seq x y z
N MET A 1 24.15 -5.34 -18.85
CA MET A 1 23.66 -5.49 -17.46
C MET A 1 22.96 -4.19 -17.10
N SER A 2 21.63 -4.16 -17.07
CA SER A 2 20.90 -2.95 -16.67
C SER A 2 21.00 -2.80 -15.16
N VAL A 3 21.57 -1.70 -14.71
CA VAL A 3 21.56 -1.28 -13.31
C VAL A 3 20.14 -0.77 -13.06
N THR A 4 19.32 -1.55 -12.36
CA THR A 4 18.01 -1.09 -11.93
C THR A 4 18.22 -0.01 -10.87
N ASN A 5 18.12 1.26 -11.24
CA ASN A 5 18.21 2.36 -10.28
C ASN A 5 16.91 2.41 -9.48
N SER A 6 16.91 1.80 -8.29
CA SER A 6 15.85 2.00 -7.31
C SER A 6 16.06 3.35 -6.63
N LEU A 7 15.20 4.32 -6.93
CA LEU A 7 15.12 5.57 -6.18
C LEU A 7 14.12 5.36 -5.03
N SER A 8 14.60 5.51 -3.80
CA SER A 8 13.77 5.53 -2.60
C SER A 8 13.75 6.95 -2.04
N THR A 9 12.57 7.49 -1.78
CA THR A 9 12.37 8.82 -1.21
C THR A 9 11.20 8.80 -0.24
N ASN A 10 11.28 9.60 0.83
CA ASN A 10 10.15 9.79 1.74
C ASN A 10 9.18 10.80 1.12
N ALA A 11 7.93 10.40 0.92
CA ALA A 11 6.86 11.35 0.61
C ALA A 11 6.41 12.02 1.91
N GLN A 12 6.74 13.31 2.07
CA GLN A 12 6.33 14.12 3.23
C GLN A 12 4.88 14.61 3.15
N LYS A 13 4.20 14.41 2.00
CA LYS A 13 2.77 14.70 1.81
C LYS A 13 2.03 13.45 1.35
N ALA A 14 2.05 12.44 2.21
CA ALA A 14 1.19 11.28 2.08
C ALA A 14 0.04 11.38 3.08
N GLN A 15 -1.08 10.74 2.79
CA GLN A 15 -2.17 10.52 3.72
C GLN A 15 -2.75 9.14 3.42
N PHE A 16 -2.78 8.27 4.42
CA PHE A 16 -3.41 6.97 4.37
C PHE A 16 -4.39 6.92 5.52
N ILE A 17 -5.67 6.65 5.23
CA ILE A 17 -6.76 6.63 6.22
C ILE A 17 -7.67 5.45 5.90
N GLY A 18 -8.01 4.66 6.91
CA GLY A 18 -8.98 3.58 6.78
C GLY A 18 -8.91 2.60 7.94
N THR A 19 -9.04 1.32 7.63
CA THR A 19 -8.98 0.23 8.61
C THR A 19 -8.13 -0.94 8.15
N ILE A 20 -7.40 -1.54 9.09
CA ILE A 20 -6.76 -2.85 8.97
C ILE A 20 -7.40 -3.77 10.01
N GLY A 21 -8.17 -4.76 9.54
CA GLY A 21 -9.08 -5.52 10.40
C GLY A 21 -10.11 -4.63 11.06
N GLU A 22 -10.22 -4.69 12.39
CA GLU A 22 -11.09 -3.81 13.18
C GLU A 22 -10.39 -2.51 13.64
N HIS A 23 -9.10 -2.34 13.32
CA HIS A 23 -8.30 -1.23 13.81
C HIS A 23 -8.30 -0.07 12.82
N PRO A 24 -8.54 1.18 13.26
CA PRO A 24 -8.28 2.36 12.46
C PRO A 24 -6.80 2.45 12.08
N PHE A 25 -6.52 2.82 10.83
CA PHE A 25 -5.17 3.02 10.32
C PHE A 25 -5.07 4.43 9.75
N GLU A 26 -4.25 5.28 10.36
CA GLU A 26 -4.00 6.63 9.90
C GLU A 26 -2.51 6.98 9.94
N THR A 27 -1.97 7.44 8.81
CA THR A 27 -0.57 7.85 8.72
C THR A 27 -0.38 8.86 7.60
N THR A 28 0.49 9.84 7.85
CA THR A 28 0.80 10.93 6.92
C THR A 28 2.18 10.77 6.24
N THR A 29 2.80 9.61 6.43
CA THR A 29 4.14 9.32 5.92
C THR A 29 4.13 8.07 5.07
N ALA A 30 4.89 8.09 3.98
CA ALA A 30 5.12 6.89 3.18
C ALA A 30 6.53 6.92 2.60
N GLN A 31 7.18 5.77 2.58
CA GLN A 31 8.33 5.51 1.74
C GLN A 31 7.84 5.19 0.34
N VAL A 32 8.45 5.84 -0.64
CA VAL A 32 8.16 5.61 -2.05
C VAL A 32 9.37 4.96 -2.69
N GLU A 33 9.14 3.81 -3.31
CA GLU A 33 10.16 3.11 -4.10
C GLU A 33 9.75 3.12 -5.57
N GLN A 34 10.72 3.44 -6.44
CA GLN A 34 10.52 3.41 -7.88
C GLN A 34 11.47 2.40 -8.53
N THR A 35 10.92 1.55 -9.40
CA THR A 35 11.69 0.78 -10.39
C THR A 35 11.38 1.29 -11.80
N ASP A 36 11.93 0.68 -12.84
CA ASP A 36 11.67 1.09 -14.24
C ASP A 36 10.16 1.10 -14.56
N ASN A 37 9.42 0.08 -14.10
CA ASN A 37 8.02 -0.16 -14.49
C ASN A 37 7.01 -0.08 -13.34
N SER A 38 7.47 0.04 -12.09
CA SER A 38 6.58 0.06 -10.92
C SER A 38 6.89 1.19 -9.94
N ILE A 39 5.87 1.55 -9.18
CA ILE A 39 5.95 2.36 -7.98
C ILE A 39 5.46 1.50 -6.83
N ALA A 40 6.09 1.63 -5.66
CA ALA A 40 5.61 1.07 -4.42
C ALA A 40 5.56 2.12 -3.32
N PHE A 41 4.53 2.01 -2.49
CA PHE A 41 4.33 2.79 -1.27
C PHE A 41 4.41 1.83 -0.09
N THR A 42 5.28 2.15 0.85
CA THR A 42 5.36 1.46 2.15
C THR A 42 5.05 2.47 3.22
N THR A 43 4.05 2.21 4.04
CA THR A 43 3.73 3.05 5.18
C THR A 43 3.57 2.23 6.44
N THR A 44 3.93 2.83 7.57
CA THR A 44 3.88 2.19 8.89
C THR A 44 3.08 3.07 9.83
N HIS A 45 2.13 2.48 10.54
CA HIS A 45 1.42 3.11 11.66
C HIS A 45 1.80 2.39 12.96
N ARG A 46 1.89 3.15 14.06
CA ARG A 46 2.11 2.61 15.41
C ARG A 46 1.07 3.23 16.34
N ASP A 47 0.20 2.39 16.87
CA ASP A 47 -0.86 2.73 17.83
C ASP A 47 -0.43 2.42 19.29
N ASP A 48 0.89 2.34 19.49
CA ASP A 48 1.65 2.27 20.75
C ASP A 48 1.18 1.39 21.93
N GLY A 49 0.51 0.25 21.65
CA GLY A 49 0.34 -0.83 22.63
C GLY A 49 1.16 -2.11 22.41
N ASP A 50 1.02 -2.76 21.25
CA ASP A 50 1.64 -4.08 21.00
C ASP A 50 1.79 -4.44 19.50
N GLY A 51 1.60 -3.47 18.60
CA GLY A 51 1.63 -3.72 17.16
C GLY A 51 2.07 -2.52 16.36
N SER A 52 2.95 -2.72 15.39
CA SER A 52 3.10 -1.79 14.26
C SER A 52 2.46 -2.41 13.03
N GLU A 53 1.60 -1.65 12.36
CA GLU A 53 0.96 -2.09 11.13
C GLU A 53 1.71 -1.49 9.95
N GLU A 54 2.04 -2.31 8.97
CA GLU A 54 2.73 -1.90 7.76
C GLU A 54 1.88 -2.27 6.55
N LEU A 55 1.65 -1.28 5.70
CA LEU A 55 0.92 -1.43 4.44
C LEU A 55 1.88 -1.19 3.29
N TYR A 56 1.94 -2.17 2.39
CA TYR A 56 2.67 -2.08 1.13
C TYR A 56 1.70 -2.11 -0.05
N ILE A 57 1.86 -1.16 -0.97
CA ILE A 57 1.07 -1.05 -2.19
C ILE A 57 2.03 -0.85 -3.36
N ARG A 58 2.00 -1.72 -4.36
CA ARG A 58 2.79 -1.69 -5.58
C ARG A 58 1.91 -1.76 -6.81
N PHE A 59 2.17 -0.85 -7.75
CA PHE A 59 1.46 -0.75 -9.00
C PHE A 59 2.38 -0.34 -10.15
N SER A 60 1.90 -0.48 -11.39
CA SER A 60 2.65 -0.03 -12.57
C SER A 60 2.54 1.48 -12.72
N LYS A 61 3.60 2.13 -13.21
CA LYS A 61 3.61 3.57 -13.52
C LYS A 61 2.56 3.97 -14.56
N ALA A 62 2.19 3.05 -15.45
CA ALA A 62 1.11 3.25 -16.39
C ALA A 62 -0.22 3.11 -15.65
N ILE A 63 -0.66 4.22 -15.05
CA ILE A 63 -1.98 4.36 -14.44
C ILE A 63 -2.92 4.98 -15.47
N THR A 64 -4.04 4.32 -15.75
CA THR A 64 -5.15 4.93 -16.50
C THR A 64 -6.09 5.66 -15.54
N PRO A 65 -6.75 6.75 -15.95
CA PRO A 65 -7.82 7.34 -15.14
C PRO A 65 -8.89 6.29 -14.80
N ASP A 66 -9.36 6.30 -13.56
CA ASP A 66 -10.34 5.39 -12.97
C ASP A 66 -9.96 3.90 -13.09
N GLU A 67 -8.66 3.62 -13.05
CA GLU A 67 -8.17 2.25 -13.11
C GLU A 67 -8.54 1.50 -11.82
N VAL A 68 -9.34 0.44 -11.99
CA VAL A 68 -9.63 -0.53 -10.93
C VAL A 68 -8.92 -1.83 -11.25
N ARG A 69 -7.93 -2.19 -10.44
CA ARG A 69 -7.19 -3.44 -10.53
C ARG A 69 -7.78 -4.44 -9.55
N GLN A 70 -8.29 -5.55 -10.07
CA GLN A 70 -8.73 -6.66 -9.22
C GLN A 70 -7.52 -7.39 -8.66
N LEU A 71 -7.51 -7.58 -7.35
CA LEU A 71 -6.51 -8.36 -6.64
C LEU A 71 -7.11 -9.75 -6.43
N THR A 72 -6.58 -10.77 -7.10
CA THR A 72 -7.10 -12.14 -6.98
C THR A 72 -5.97 -13.13 -6.77
N GLY A 73 -6.14 -14.01 -5.79
CA GLY A 73 -5.20 -15.09 -5.53
C GLY A 73 -4.13 -14.70 -4.51
N SER A 74 -3.77 -15.68 -3.68
CA SER A 74 -2.96 -15.59 -2.45
C SER A 74 -1.54 -15.05 -2.58
N ARG A 75 -1.13 -14.46 -3.71
CA ARG A 75 0.23 -13.95 -3.99
C ARG A 75 0.25 -12.88 -5.08
N THR A 76 -0.54 -11.82 -4.96
CA THR A 76 -0.24 -10.63 -5.78
C THR A 76 0.85 -9.84 -5.07
N ASP A 77 2.05 -9.73 -5.68
CA ASP A 77 3.15 -8.84 -5.21
C ASP A 77 2.76 -7.33 -5.23
N GLN A 78 1.49 -7.04 -5.46
CA GLN A 78 0.92 -5.72 -5.66
C GLN A 78 0.43 -5.10 -4.36
N VAL A 79 0.00 -5.89 -3.39
CA VAL A 79 -0.38 -5.35 -2.08
C VAL A 79 0.00 -6.41 -1.06
N TRP A 80 0.46 -6.01 0.13
CA TRP A 80 0.39 -6.84 1.34
C TRP A 80 0.27 -5.97 2.59
N VAL A 81 -0.26 -6.56 3.66
CA VAL A 81 -0.27 -5.97 5.00
C VAL A 81 0.57 -6.86 5.91
N GLN A 82 1.41 -6.24 6.72
CA GLN A 82 2.14 -6.91 7.78
C GLN A 82 1.76 -6.31 9.12
N LEU A 83 1.31 -7.17 10.02
CA LEU A 83 1.13 -6.81 11.41
C LEU A 83 2.34 -7.30 12.18
N LYS A 84 3.15 -6.38 12.68
CA LYS A 84 4.26 -6.70 13.57
C LYS A 84 3.70 -6.92 14.97
N ARG A 85 3.24 -8.14 15.25
CA ARG A 85 3.04 -8.60 16.63
C ARG A 85 4.39 -8.90 17.25
N SER A 86 4.53 -8.67 18.56
CA SER A 86 5.75 -8.79 19.36
C SER A 86 6.50 -10.13 19.20
N GLU A 87 5.83 -11.20 18.76
CA GLU A 87 6.45 -12.54 18.61
C GLU A 87 6.62 -13.04 17.16
N ASN A 88 5.95 -12.48 16.14
CA ASN A 88 6.14 -12.93 14.75
C ASN A 88 5.52 -11.95 13.73
N PRO A 89 6.32 -11.15 13.00
CA PRO A 89 5.78 -10.38 11.88
C PRO A 89 5.30 -11.35 10.79
N ARG A 90 4.00 -11.33 10.49
CA ARG A 90 3.41 -12.10 9.39
C ARG A 90 2.90 -11.12 8.33
N ALA A 91 3.38 -11.27 7.10
CA ALA A 91 2.74 -10.68 5.94
C ALA A 91 1.49 -11.52 5.62
N TYR A 92 0.34 -10.88 5.52
CA TYR A 92 -0.94 -11.51 5.21
C TYR A 92 -1.23 -11.36 3.72
N PRO A 93 -1.18 -12.44 2.94
CA PRO A 93 -1.53 -12.37 1.53
C PRO A 93 -3.04 -12.15 1.36
N TYR A 94 -3.41 -11.44 0.31
CA TYR A 94 -4.82 -11.25 -0.03
C TYR A 94 -5.41 -12.45 -0.76
N VAL A 95 -6.67 -12.75 -0.45
CA VAL A 95 -7.49 -13.73 -1.17
C VAL A 95 -8.17 -13.04 -2.35
N GLU A 96 -8.79 -11.90 -2.08
CA GLU A 96 -9.50 -11.08 -3.07
C GLU A 96 -9.49 -9.60 -2.67
N GLY A 97 -9.68 -8.70 -3.63
CA GLY A 97 -9.73 -7.28 -3.37
C GLY A 97 -9.69 -6.44 -4.64
N SER A 98 -9.56 -5.13 -4.45
CA SER A 98 -9.41 -4.15 -5.50
C SER A 98 -8.45 -3.03 -5.08
N LEU A 99 -7.57 -2.65 -6.00
CA LEU A 99 -6.76 -1.44 -5.92
C LEU A 99 -7.29 -0.45 -6.95
N THR A 100 -7.81 0.68 -6.50
CA THR A 100 -8.23 1.80 -7.36
C THR A 100 -7.12 2.85 -7.37
N LEU A 101 -6.78 3.35 -8.56
CA LEU A 101 -5.69 4.31 -8.76
C LEU A 101 -6.14 5.43 -9.69
N ASN A 102 -5.80 6.66 -9.31
CA ASN A 102 -6.04 7.86 -10.08
C ASN A 102 -4.84 8.80 -9.98
N LYS A 103 -4.41 9.34 -11.13
CA LYS A 103 -3.36 10.36 -11.15
C LYS A 103 -3.93 11.71 -10.73
N ILE A 104 -3.22 12.40 -9.85
CA ILE A 104 -3.55 13.77 -9.43
C ILE A 104 -2.80 14.78 -10.30
N SER A 105 -1.62 14.41 -10.83
CA SER A 105 -0.85 15.22 -11.77
C SER A 105 0.02 14.33 -12.67
N ASP A 106 0.81 14.95 -13.55
CA ASP A 106 1.80 14.25 -14.38
C ASP A 106 2.99 13.71 -13.57
N HIS A 107 3.11 14.09 -12.29
CA HIS A 107 4.14 13.56 -11.42
C HIS A 107 3.89 12.08 -11.12
N PRO A 108 4.88 11.18 -11.28
CA PRO A 108 4.66 9.74 -11.17
C PRO A 108 4.16 9.29 -9.79
N PHE A 109 4.50 10.03 -8.73
CA PHE A 109 4.08 9.72 -7.35
C PHE A 109 2.82 10.45 -6.90
N ALA A 110 2.25 11.34 -7.73
CA ALA A 110 1.04 12.08 -7.39
C ALA A 110 -0.20 11.23 -7.71
N VAL A 111 -0.60 10.40 -6.74
CA VAL A 111 -1.63 9.38 -6.92
C VAL A 111 -2.62 9.42 -5.76
N ILE A 112 -3.90 9.37 -6.08
CA ILE A 112 -4.98 9.07 -5.12
C ILE A 112 -5.51 7.67 -5.42
N GLY A 113 -5.86 6.92 -4.38
CA GLY A 113 -6.37 5.58 -4.55
C GLY A 113 -7.05 5.02 -3.32
N SER A 114 -7.53 3.80 -3.48
CA SER A 114 -8.08 3.02 -2.37
C SER A 114 -7.75 1.56 -2.55
N VAL A 115 -7.43 0.90 -1.45
CA VAL A 115 -7.26 -0.54 -1.38
C VAL A 115 -8.38 -1.11 -0.55
N TYR A 116 -9.16 -1.98 -1.17
CA TYR A 116 -10.02 -2.90 -0.47
C TYR A 116 -9.45 -4.30 -0.65
N ALA A 117 -9.26 -5.06 0.42
CA ALA A 117 -8.82 -6.44 0.27
C ALA A 117 -9.20 -7.32 1.48
N VAL A 118 -9.54 -8.57 1.20
CA VAL A 118 -9.74 -9.61 2.21
C VAL A 118 -8.45 -10.44 2.25
N THR A 119 -7.83 -10.57 3.41
CA THR A 119 -6.65 -11.43 3.56
C THR A 119 -7.02 -12.88 3.81
N GLN A 120 -6.03 -13.77 3.85
CA GLN A 120 -6.22 -15.16 4.29
C GLN A 120 -6.73 -15.27 5.73
N ASP A 121 -6.53 -14.23 6.53
CA ASP A 121 -7.19 -14.07 7.82
C ASP A 121 -8.46 -13.20 7.61
N PRO A 122 -9.67 -13.76 7.74
CA PRO A 122 -10.91 -13.03 7.48
C PRO A 122 -11.15 -11.88 8.46
N GLU A 123 -10.46 -11.84 9.60
CA GLU A 123 -10.49 -10.74 10.57
C GLU A 123 -9.61 -9.57 10.13
N LEU A 124 -8.68 -9.79 9.20
CA LEU A 124 -7.76 -8.78 8.69
C LEU A 124 -8.18 -8.33 7.29
N LYS A 125 -9.29 -7.59 7.24
CA LYS A 125 -9.76 -6.90 6.03
C LYS A 125 -9.08 -5.54 5.92
N LEU A 126 -8.67 -5.19 4.72
CA LEU A 126 -8.11 -3.90 4.40
C LEU A 126 -9.18 -3.03 3.73
N ASP A 127 -9.39 -1.83 4.24
CA ASP A 127 -10.16 -0.77 3.57
C ASP A 127 -9.45 0.56 3.84
N VAL A 128 -8.50 0.92 2.97
CA VAL A 128 -7.62 2.07 3.16
C VAL A 128 -7.66 2.96 1.92
N LYS A 129 -7.98 4.23 2.11
CA LYS A 129 -7.82 5.29 1.12
C LYS A 129 -6.47 5.94 1.29
N PHE A 130 -5.87 6.34 0.18
CA PHE A 130 -4.60 7.02 0.22
C PHE A 130 -4.49 8.12 -0.82
N GLU A 131 -3.76 9.16 -0.46
CA GLU A 131 -3.32 10.23 -1.33
C GLU A 131 -1.83 10.42 -1.09
N VAL A 132 -1.03 10.33 -2.15
CA VAL A 132 0.39 10.63 -2.11
C VAL A 132 0.63 11.77 -3.07
N THR A 133 1.20 12.85 -2.55
CA THR A 133 1.72 13.97 -3.33
C THR A 133 3.19 14.16 -2.98
N VAL A 134 4.00 14.52 -3.97
CA VAL A 134 5.45 14.78 -3.80
C VAL A 134 5.74 16.14 -4.37
#